data_AF-A0A930WZA9-F1
#
_entry.id   AF-A0A930WZA9-F1
#
_cell.length_a   1.000
_cell.length_b   1.000
_cell.length_c   1.000
_cell.angle_alpha   90.00
_cell.angle_beta   90.00
_cell.angle_gamma   90.00
#
_symmetry.space_group_name_H-M   'P 1'
#
loop_
_entity.id
_entity.type
_entity.pdbx_description
1 polymer ?
#
loop_
_entity_poly.entity_id
_entity_poly.type
_entity_poly.pdbx_seq_one_letter_code
_entity_poly.pdbx_strand_id
1 'polypeptide(L)' 'MEDFIIFSNTCGGNTAIRKSEIAVIHECDDEEVTSIALKDGIEYDTHETFNSIISKLTK' A
#
# COMPACT_ATOMS: atom_id res chain seq x y z
N MET A 1 4.86 -1.32 -18.03
CA MET A 1 4.33 -0.75 -16.77
C MET A 1 4.67 -1.74 -15.68
N GLU A 2 5.15 -1.28 -14.53
CA GLU A 2 5.35 -2.16 -13.39
C GLU A 2 3.99 -2.57 -12.83
N ASP A 3 3.66 -3.86 -12.91
CA ASP A 3 2.38 -4.43 -12.46
C ASP A 3 2.26 -4.51 -10.94
N PHE A 4 3.39 -4.40 -10.23
CA PHE A 4 3.49 -4.56 -8.79
C PHE A 4 4.03 -3.29 -8.13
N ILE A 5 3.53 -3.00 -6.94
CA ILE A 5 4.13 -2.05 -6.01
C ILE A 5 4.76 -2.86 -4.88
N ILE A 6 6.00 -2.53 -4.55
CA ILE A 6 6.72 -3.12 -3.43
C ILE A 6 6.63 -2.16 -2.25
N PHE A 7 6.05 -2.66 -1.16
CA PHE A 7 6.03 -2.02 0.15
C PHE A 7 7.07 -2.69 1.03
N SER A 8 8.09 -1.94 1.41
CA SER A 8 9.06 -2.38 2.40
C SER A 8 8.47 -2.30 3.82
N ASN A 9 8.87 -3.22 4.69
CA ASN A 9 8.54 -3.21 6.11
C ASN A 9 7.05 -3.47 6.44
N THR A 10 6.32 -4.12 5.55
CA THR A 10 4.98 -4.68 5.83
C THR A 10 5.15 -6.03 6.54
N CYS A 11 4.59 -6.18 7.74
CA CYS A 11 4.65 -7.42 8.54
C CYS A 11 6.04 -8.07 8.68
N GLY A 12 7.12 -7.27 8.79
CA GLY A 12 8.49 -7.77 8.99
C GLY A 12 9.23 -8.19 7.70
N GLY A 13 8.69 -7.86 6.52
CA GLY A 13 9.34 -8.16 5.24
C GLY A 13 8.98 -7.17 4.14
N ASN A 14 9.28 -7.53 2.90
CA ASN A 14 8.84 -6.81 1.72
C ASN A 14 7.59 -7.49 1.17
N THR A 15 6.54 -6.71 0.91
CA THR A 15 5.30 -7.19 0.28
C THR A 15 5.19 -6.59 -1.11
N ALA A 16 4.94 -7.43 -2.11
CA ALA A 16 4.64 -7.00 -3.47
C ALA A 16 3.14 -7.16 -3.74
N ILE A 17 2.46 -6.07 -4.07
CA ILE A 17 1.03 -6.02 -4.33
C ILE A 17 0.78 -5.66 -5.79
N ARG A 18 -0.11 -6.38 -6.47
CA ARG A 18 -0.52 -6.01 -7.84
C ARG A 18 -1.31 -4.70 -7.81
N LYS A 19 -0.93 -3.73 -8.65
CA LYS A 19 -1.63 -2.44 -8.77
C LYS A 19 -3.13 -2.62 -9.06
N SER A 20 -3.49 -3.63 -9.86
CA SER A 20 -4.88 -3.93 -10.22
C SER A 20 -5.74 -4.41 -9.06
N GLU A 21 -5.14 -4.91 -7.99
CA GLU A 21 -5.85 -5.50 -6.84
C GLU A 21 -6.09 -4.50 -5.72
N ILE A 22 -5.43 -3.34 -5.74
CA ILE A 22 -5.64 -2.30 -4.75
C ILE A 22 -7.04 -1.69 -4.94
N ALA A 23 -7.85 -1.76 -3.89
CA ALA A 23 -9.18 -1.18 -3.88
C ALA A 23 -9.18 0.19 -3.21
N VAL A 24 -8.49 0.32 -2.06
CA VAL A 24 -8.49 1.53 -1.23
C VAL A 24 -7.11 1.73 -0.60
N ILE A 25 -6.71 3.00 -0.47
CA ILE A 25 -5.57 3.44 0.34
C ILE A 25 -6.10 4.47 1.33
N HIS A 26 -5.79 4.29 2.61
CA HIS A 26 -6.25 5.16 3.69
C HIS A 26 -5.09 5.48 4.63
N GLU A 27 -4.82 6.75 4.88
CA GLU A 27 -3.84 7.22 5.86
C GLU A 27 -4.58 7.63 7.13
N CYS A 28 -4.20 7.05 8.26
CA CYS A 28 -4.81 7.32 9.55
C CYS A 28 -3.97 8.36 10.30
N ASP A 29 -4.58 9.49 10.66
CA ASP A 29 -3.90 10.61 11.35
C ASP A 29 -3.37 10.24 12.75
N ASP A 30 -3.94 9.20 13.39
CA ASP A 30 -3.63 8.85 14.79
C ASP A 30 -2.49 7.83 14.94
N GLU A 31 -2.18 7.03 13.90
CA GLU A 31 -1.27 5.87 14.03
C GLU A 31 0.03 5.97 13.19
N GLU A 32 0.24 7.06 12.43
CA GLU A 32 1.37 7.22 11.49
C GLU A 32 1.57 6.01 10.56
N VAL A 33 0.46 5.34 10.20
CA VAL A 33 0.42 4.23 9.26
C VAL A 33 -0.62 4.50 8.17
N THR A 34 -0.30 4.02 6.98
CA THR A 34 -1.20 3.98 5.84
C THR A 34 -1.62 2.53 5.60
N SER A 35 -2.92 2.31 5.55
CA SER A 35 -3.54 1.02 5.28
C SER A 35 -3.90 0.88 3.80
N ILE A 36 -3.66 -0.31 3.26
CA ILE A 36 -3.92 -0.67 1.87
C ILE A 36 -4.87 -1.86 1.87
N ALA A 37 -6.08 -1.66 1.36
CA ALA A 37 -7.07 -2.71 1.22
C ALA A 37 -7.12 -3.23 -0.22
N LEU A 38 -7.08 -4.55 -0.36
CA LEU A 38 -7.23 -5.26 -1.61
C LEU A 38 -8.70 -5.56 -1.91
N LYS A 39 -9.00 -5.85 -3.18
CA LYS A 39 -10.35 -6.22 -3.64
C LYS A 39 -10.91 -7.48 -2.97
N ASP A 40 -10.05 -8.38 -2.52
CA ASP A 40 -10.42 -9.60 -1.79
C ASP A 40 -10.64 -9.36 -0.29
N GLY A 41 -10.45 -8.12 0.19
CA GLY A 41 -10.65 -7.72 1.58
C GLY A 41 -9.42 -7.89 2.46
N ILE A 42 -8.26 -8.29 1.91
CA ILE A 42 -7.00 -8.32 2.67
C ILE A 42 -6.49 -6.89 2.87
N GLU A 43 -6.03 -6.59 4.08
CA GLU A 43 -5.48 -5.29 4.45
C GLU A 43 -4.01 -5.40 4.87
N TYR A 44 -3.21 -4.41 4.47
CA TYR A 44 -1.80 -4.28 4.81
C TYR A 44 -1.52 -2.88 5.35
N ASP A 45 -0.79 -2.80 6.46
CA ASP A 45 -0.32 -1.54 7.01
C ASP A 45 1.13 -1.28 6.65
N THR A 46 1.43 -0.03 6.28
CA THR A 46 2.75 0.43 5.94
C THR A 46 3.03 1.79 6.58
N HIS A 47 4.31 2.06 6.88
CA HIS A 47 4.78 3.38 7.30
C HIS A 47 5.09 4.30 6.12
N GLU A 48 4.80 3.88 4.88
CA GLU A 48 4.83 4.80 3.75
C GLU A 48 3.66 5.78 3.82
N THR A 49 3.91 7.03 3.44
CA THR A 49 2.88 8.07 3.39
C THR A 49 1.96 7.88 2.20
N PHE A 50 0.71 8.35 2.30
CA PHE A 50 -0.26 8.30 1.22
C PHE A 50 0.30 8.78 -0.12
N ASN A 51 0.94 9.96 -0.11
CA ASN A 51 1.51 10.57 -1.30
C ASN A 51 2.64 9.73 -1.92
N SER A 52 3.46 9.05 -1.10
CA SER A 52 4.47 8.11 -1.59
C SER A 52 3.82 6.98 -2.40
N ILE A 53 2.77 6.37 -1.85
CA ILE A 53 2.05 5.25 -2.46
C ILE A 53 1.37 5.68 -3.76
N ILE A 54 0.65 6.80 -3.76
CA ILE A 54 0.00 7.33 -4.96
C ILE A 54 1.03 7.60 -6.06
N SER A 55 2.20 8.16 -5.73
CA SER A 55 3.25 8.41 -6.71
C SER A 55 3.78 7.13 -7.38
N LYS A 56 3.72 5.97 -6.70
CA LYS A 56 4.08 4.65 -7.24
C LYS A 56 2.96 4.08 -8.13
N LEU A 57 1.71 4.42 -7.84
CA LEU A 57 0.54 3.99 -8.64
C LEU A 57 0.41 4.75 -9.95
N THR A 58 0.73 6.05 -9.95
CA THR A 58 0.52 6.94 -11.11
C THR A 58 1.71 6.98 -12.09
N LYS A 59 2.80 6.27 -11.80
CA LYS A 59 3.92 6.02 -12.72
C LYS A 59 3.71 4.73 -13.51
#